data_AF-A0A950PK02-F1
#
_entry.id   AF-A0A950PK02-F1
#
_cell.length_a   1.000
_cell.length_b   1.000
_cell.length_c   1.000
_cell.angle_alpha   90.00
_cell.angle_beta   90.00
_cell.angle_gamma   90.00
#
_symmetry.space_group_name_H-M   'P 1'
#
loop_
_entity.id
_entity.type
_entity.pdbx_description
1 polymer ?
#
loop_
_entity_poly.entity_id
_entity_poly.type
_entity_poly.pdbx_seq_one_letter_code
_entity_poly.pdbx_strand_id
1 'polypeptide(L)' 'DALRAAKIAKDRGIGGPILSASSYFMKSPPVQYFDDEARDNVEKFIKGEVER' A
#
# COMPACT_ATOMS: atom_id res chain seq x y z
N ASP A 1 -2.44 -2.10 -10.29
CA ASP A 1 -1.91 -1.00 -9.45
C ASP A 1 -0.79 -1.44 -8.50
N ALA A 2 -0.83 -2.66 -7.95
CA ALA A 2 0.20 -3.19 -7.04
C ALA A 2 1.66 -3.02 -7.52
N LEU A 3 1.97 -3.30 -8.80
CA LEU A 3 3.32 -3.11 -9.34
C LEU A 3 3.79 -1.65 -9.33
N ARG A 4 2.87 -0.71 -9.59
CA ARG A 4 3.15 0.74 -9.53
C ARG A 4 3.40 1.17 -8.09
N ALA A 5 2.59 0.68 -7.13
CA ALA A 5 2.81 0.90 -5.71
C ALA A 5 4.17 0.34 -5.25
N ALA A 6 4.57 -0.85 -5.71
CA ALA A 6 5.88 -1.44 -5.42
C ALA A 6 7.04 -0.61 -6.02
N LYS A 7 6.86 -0.03 -7.21
CA LYS A 7 7.86 0.88 -7.80
C LYS A 7 8.01 2.16 -6.97
N ILE A 8 6.90 2.77 -6.55
CA ILE A 8 6.90 3.95 -5.67
C ILE A 8 7.62 3.65 -4.37
N ALA A 9 7.33 2.51 -3.73
CA ALA A 9 8.02 2.06 -2.52
C ALA A 9 9.53 1.96 -2.72
N LYS A 10 9.95 1.31 -3.81
CA LYS A 10 11.37 1.18 -4.18
C LYS A 10 12.03 2.54 -4.36
N ASP A 11 11.37 3.47 -5.06
CA ASP A 11 11.91 4.80 -5.33
C ASP A 11 12.03 5.65 -4.07
N ARG A 12 11.17 5.39 -3.07
CA ARG A 12 11.22 6.02 -1.74
C ARG A 12 12.14 5.29 -0.76
N GLY A 13 12.84 4.23 -1.18
CA GLY A 13 13.73 3.45 -0.30
C GLY A 13 13.00 2.62 0.77
N ILE A 14 11.72 2.33 0.57
CA ILE A 14 10.87 1.64 1.53
C ILE A 14 10.97 0.13 1.32
N GLY A 15 11.57 -0.57 2.29
CA GLY A 15 11.64 -2.02 2.32
C GLY A 15 10.51 -2.67 3.13
N GLY A 16 10.29 -3.97 2.90
CA GLY A 16 9.26 -4.76 3.58
C GLY A 16 7.86 -4.60 2.96
N PRO A 17 6.83 -5.18 3.60
CA PRO A 17 5.46 -5.09 3.10
C PRO A 17 4.91 -3.66 3.16
N ILE A 18 4.35 -3.18 2.05
CA ILE A 18 3.57 -1.92 1.99
C ILE A 18 2.16 -2.25 2.45
N LEU A 19 1.82 -1.92 3.70
CA LEU A 19 0.57 -2.37 4.33
C LEU A 19 -0.65 -1.80 3.61
N SER A 20 -0.62 -0.52 3.25
CA SER A 20 -1.65 0.19 2.48
C SER A 20 -1.95 -0.47 1.13
N ALA A 21 -0.91 -0.84 0.37
CA ALA A 21 -1.09 -1.52 -0.91
C ALA A 21 -1.44 -3.00 -0.75
N SER A 22 -0.87 -3.66 0.27
CA SER A 22 -1.11 -5.09 0.50
C SER A 22 -2.55 -5.35 0.93
N SER A 23 -3.09 -4.52 1.82
CA SER A 23 -4.46 -4.64 2.31
C SER A 23 -5.51 -4.42 1.23
N TYR A 24 -5.18 -3.65 0.19
CA TYR A 24 -6.11 -3.39 -0.92
C TYR A 24 -5.98 -4.38 -2.09
N PHE A 25 -4.77 -4.88 -2.37
CA PHE A 25 -4.54 -5.71 -3.56
C PHE A 25 -4.45 -7.22 -3.30
N MET A 26 -4.34 -7.65 -2.04
CA MET A 26 -4.08 -9.06 -1.70
C MET A 26 -5.23 -9.67 -0.90
N LYS A 27 -5.54 -10.95 -1.15
CA LYS A 27 -6.55 -11.71 -0.39
C LYS A 27 -6.12 -12.03 1.05
N SER A 28 -4.82 -12.09 1.29
CA SER A 28 -4.24 -12.43 2.59
C SER A 28 -3.14 -11.43 2.92
N PRO A 29 -3.51 -10.18 3.25
CA PRO A 29 -2.55 -9.17 3.62
C PRO A 29 -1.96 -9.45 5.02
N PRO A 30 -0.77 -8.93 5.33
CA PRO A 30 -0.18 -9.04 6.67
C PRO A 30 -1.03 -8.42 7.77
N VAL A 31 -1.78 -7.36 7.43
CA VAL A 31 -2.75 -6.68 8.29
C VAL A 31 -4.03 -6.51 7.49
N GLN A 32 -5.14 -6.97 8.04
CA GLN A 32 -6.47 -6.86 7.43
C GLN A 32 -7.07 -5.49 7.76
N TYR A 33 -7.62 -4.84 6.73
CA TYR A 33 -8.39 -3.61 6.85
C TYR A 33 -9.73 -3.81 6.14
N PHE A 34 -10.71 -2.97 6.45
CA PHE A 34 -11.93 -2.93 5.63
C PHE A 34 -11.60 -2.38 4.23
N ASP A 35 -12.32 -2.84 3.21
CA ASP A 35 -12.03 -2.51 1.81
C ASP A 35 -11.98 -1.00 1.54
N ASP A 36 -12.88 -0.22 2.16
CA ASP A 36 -12.94 1.23 2.02
C ASP A 36 -11.69 1.91 2.61
N GLU A 37 -11.26 1.45 3.78
CA GLU A 37 -10.06 1.94 4.46
C GLU A 37 -8.79 1.55 3.69
N ALA A 38 -8.73 0.32 3.17
CA ALA A 38 -7.63 -0.15 2.34
C ALA A 38 -7.49 0.69 1.05
N ARG A 39 -8.61 1.06 0.42
CA ARG A 39 -8.64 1.94 -0.75
C ARG A 39 -8.10 3.33 -0.41
N ASP A 40 -8.56 3.92 0.68
CA ASP A 40 -8.12 5.26 1.09
C ASP A 40 -6.63 5.26 1.47
N ASN A 41 -6.15 4.20 2.11
CA ASN A 41 -4.76 4.06 2.50
C ASN A 41 -3.84 3.92 1.28
N VAL A 42 -4.22 3.14 0.26
CA VAL A 42 -3.39 3.02 -0.95
C VAL A 42 -3.34 4.33 -1.75
N GLU A 43 -4.44 5.10 -1.78
CA GLU A 43 -4.48 6.43 -2.40
C GLU A 43 -3.54 7.42 -1.69
N LYS A 44 -3.59 7.47 -0.35
CA LYS A 44 -2.66 8.27 0.46
C LYS A 44 -1.21 7.85 0.23
N PHE A 45 -0.93 6.55 0.11
CA PHE A 45 0.41 6.05 -0.17
C PHE A 45 0.90 6.51 -1.54
N ILE A 46 0.06 6.41 -2.58
CA ILE A 46 0.40 6.87 -3.93
C ILE A 46 0.71 8.38 -3.93
N LYS A 47 -0.09 9.19 -3.21
CA LYS A 47 0.13 10.64 -3.05
C LYS A 47 1.35 11.00 -2.21
N GLY A 48 1.89 10.06 -1.43
CA GLY A 48 3.03 10.30 -0.53
C GLY A 48 2.65 10.93 0.81
N GLU A 49 1.38 10.84 1.18
CA GLU A 49 0.85 11.32 2.47
C GLU A 49 1.12 10.32 3.60
N VAL A 50 1.34 9.04 3.26
CA VAL A 50 1.72 7.98 4.20
C VAL A 50 2.91 7.18 3.68
N GLU A 51 3.68 6.65 4.62
CA GLU A 51 4.93 5.94 4.34
C GLU A 51 4.70 4.46 3.98
N ARG A 52 3.73 3.77 4.60
CA ARG A 52 3.48 2.33 4.39
C ARG A 52 2.01 1.96 4.43
#